data_AF-A0A376AJU9-F1
#
_entry.id   AF-A0A376AJU9-F1
#
_cell.length_a   1.000
_cell.length_b   1.000
_cell.length_c   1.000
_cell.angle_alpha   90.00
_cell.angle_beta   90.00
_cell.angle_gamma   90.00
#
_symmetry.space_group_name_H-M   'P 1'
#
loop_
_entity.id
_entity.type
_entity.pdbx_description
1 polymer ?
#
loop_
_entity_poly.entity_id
_entity_poly.type
_entity_poly.pdbx_seq_one_letter_code
_entity_poly.pdbx_strand_id
1 'polypeptide(L)'
;MFESGELRLVLLKLIEEQPRHGYDLIREIEHRSGGAYAPSPGVVYPTMTLLLDMGLAEEEASEGPRKLLTITEAGRAHLADRADEVATAMARLAALAKVSARTDAAPVRRAMQNLKAALQDRLSQESVTREVQLEVARLIDEAAGKIERL
;
A
#
# COMPACT_ATOMS: atom_id res chain seq x y z
N MET A 1 1.50 13.88 -8.17
CA MET A 1 1.60 12.96 -7.01
C MET A 1 0.73 13.55 -5.90
N PHE A 2 0.17 12.75 -4.98
CA PHE A 2 -0.71 13.28 -3.92
C PHE A 2 0.01 14.36 -3.11
N GLU A 3 -0.69 15.45 -2.80
CA GLU A 3 -0.23 16.39 -1.79
C GLU A 3 -0.38 15.77 -0.39
N SER A 4 0.41 16.24 0.58
CA SER A 4 0.41 15.68 1.94
C SER A 4 -0.97 15.66 2.60
N GLY A 5 -1.81 16.67 2.30
CA GLY A 5 -3.20 16.74 2.76
C GLY A 5 -4.11 15.66 2.14
N GLU A 6 -3.98 15.42 0.83
CA GLU A 6 -4.79 14.42 0.13
C GLU A 6 -4.44 12.99 0.56
N LEU A 7 -3.14 12.68 0.72
CA LEU A 7 -2.72 11.35 1.17
C LEU A 7 -3.28 11.04 2.56
N ARG A 8 -3.31 12.02 3.46
CA ARG A 8 -3.91 11.86 4.80
C ARG A 8 -5.38 11.47 4.72
N LEU A 9 -6.16 12.14 3.85
CA LEU A 9 -7.58 11.81 3.63
C LEU A 9 -7.75 10.41 3.05
N VAL A 10 -6.89 10.00 2.11
CA VAL A 10 -6.89 8.64 1.57
C VAL A 10 -6.62 7.62 2.68
N LEU A 11 -5.55 7.79 3.47
CA LEU A 11 -5.21 6.86 4.54
C LEU A 11 -6.33 6.74 5.57
N LEU A 12 -6.90 7.86 6.01
CA LEU A 12 -8.01 7.88 6.95
C LEU A 12 -9.26 7.18 6.38
N LYS A 13 -9.56 7.40 5.10
CA LYS A 13 -10.67 6.70 4.42
C LYS A 13 -10.45 5.19 4.36
N LEU A 14 -9.23 4.74 4.10
CA LEU A 14 -8.93 3.30 4.07
C LEU A 14 -9.00 2.64 5.45
N ILE A 15 -8.66 3.39 6.51
CA ILE A 15 -8.82 2.97 7.91
C ILE A 15 -10.30 2.91 8.30
N GLU A 16 -11.13 3.83 7.78
CA GLU A 16 -12.58 3.82 8.00
C GLU A 16 -13.28 2.58 7.46
N GLU A 17 -12.83 2.09 6.30
CA GLU A 17 -13.37 0.89 5.66
C GLU A 17 -13.07 -0.38 6.48
N GLN A 18 -11.88 -0.47 7.07
CA GLN A 18 -11.47 -1.54 7.99
C GLN A 18 -10.20 -1.14 8.75
N PRO A 19 -9.97 -1.66 9.98
CA PRO A 19 -8.72 -1.46 10.68
C PRO A 19 -7.51 -1.96 9.88
N ARG A 20 -6.42 -1.18 9.83
CA ARG A 20 -5.24 -1.48 9.00
C ARG A 20 -3.93 -1.11 9.67
N HIS A 21 -2.87 -1.86 9.34
CA HIS A 21 -1.50 -1.43 9.61
C HIS A 21 -0.93 -0.57 8.48
N GLY A 22 0.18 0.12 8.74
CA GLY A 22 0.85 0.97 7.74
C GLY A 22 1.24 0.23 6.45
N TYR A 23 1.71 -1.02 6.55
CA TYR A 23 2.05 -1.80 5.36
C TYR A 23 0.82 -2.22 4.56
N ASP A 24 -0.32 -2.42 5.21
CA ASP A 24 -1.57 -2.76 4.52
C ASP A 24 -2.14 -1.53 3.82
N LEU A 25 -1.95 -0.33 4.37
CA LEU A 25 -2.29 0.93 3.70
C LEU A 25 -1.45 1.16 2.44
N ILE A 26 -0.14 0.91 2.49
CA ILE A 26 0.74 0.99 1.32
C ILE A 26 0.23 0.03 0.23
N ARG A 27 -0.01 -1.23 0.58
CA ARG A 27 -0.48 -2.27 -0.35
C ARG A 27 -1.86 -1.97 -0.92
N GLU A 28 -2.76 -1.42 -0.12
CA GLU A 28 -4.11 -1.05 -0.58
C GLU A 28 -4.06 0.08 -1.60
N ILE A 29 -3.23 1.11 -1.38
CA ILE A 29 -3.06 2.22 -2.32
C ILE A 29 -2.43 1.73 -3.63
N GLU A 30 -1.42 0.86 -3.54
CA GLU A 30 -0.83 0.19 -4.70
C GLU A 30 -1.88 -0.61 -5.48
N HIS A 31 -2.70 -1.39 -4.77
CA HIS A 31 -3.75 -2.18 -5.39
C HIS A 31 -4.79 -1.31 -6.10
N ARG A 32 -5.32 -0.28 -5.44
CA ARG A 32 -6.34 0.63 -6.00
C ARG A 32 -5.83 1.49 -7.13
N SER A 33 -4.53 1.73 -7.21
CA SER A 33 -3.88 2.40 -8.34
C SER A 33 -3.49 1.45 -9.48
N GLY A 34 -3.81 0.15 -9.37
CA GLY A 34 -3.42 -0.85 -10.37
C GLY A 34 -1.91 -1.01 -10.50
N GLY A 35 -1.18 -0.85 -9.39
CA GLY A 35 0.28 -0.89 -9.31
C GLY A 35 0.98 0.39 -9.80
N ALA A 36 0.24 1.41 -10.22
CA ALA A 36 0.84 2.65 -10.74
C ALA A 36 1.45 3.53 -9.65
N TYR A 37 1.04 3.35 -8.39
CA TYR A 37 1.52 4.17 -7.28
C TYR A 37 1.51 3.40 -5.95
N ALA A 38 2.67 3.26 -5.33
CA ALA A 38 2.84 2.80 -3.96
C ALA A 38 3.53 3.90 -3.15
N PRO A 39 2.88 4.48 -2.11
CA PRO A 39 3.53 5.48 -1.26
C PRO A 39 4.64 4.82 -0.44
N SER A 40 5.73 5.54 -0.20
CA SER A 40 6.85 4.99 0.57
C SER A 40 6.52 4.92 2.07
N PRO A 41 7.14 3.99 2.82
CA PRO A 41 7.08 3.99 4.28
C PRO A 41 7.37 5.35 4.92
N GLY A 42 8.36 6.07 4.39
CA GLY A 42 8.78 7.39 4.90
C GLY A 42 7.73 8.49 4.79
N VAL A 43 6.66 8.27 4.01
CA VAL A 43 5.50 9.18 3.94
C VAL A 43 4.31 8.61 4.70
N VAL A 44 4.05 7.31 4.61
CA VAL A 44 2.89 6.67 5.26
C VAL A 44 2.99 6.72 6.78
N TYR A 45 4.12 6.31 7.37
CA TYR A 45 4.24 6.24 8.82
C TYR A 45 4.12 7.63 9.50
N PRO A 46 4.79 8.70 9.01
CA PRO A 46 4.56 10.03 9.57
C PRO A 46 3.12 10.52 9.43
N THR A 47 2.44 10.17 8.33
CA THR A 47 1.04 10.54 8.14
C THR A 47 0.12 9.78 9.11
N MET A 48 0.42 8.51 9.41
CA MET A 48 -0.30 7.76 10.44
C MET A 48 -0.10 8.36 11.83
N THR A 49 1.13 8.73 12.18
CA THR A 49 1.41 9.44 13.44
C THR A 49 0.59 10.72 13.53
N LEU A 50 0.53 11.50 12.45
CA LEU A 50 -0.30 12.71 12.42
C LEU A 50 -1.80 12.42 12.60
N LEU A 51 -2.33 11.32 12.05
CA LEU A 51 -3.73 10.94 12.26
C LEU A 51 -4.03 10.59 13.73
N LEU A 52 -3.09 9.93 14.41
CA LEU A 52 -3.17 9.65 15.85
C LEU A 52 -3.08 10.93 16.67
N ASP A 53 -2.12 11.81 16.38
CA ASP A 53 -1.91 13.08 17.08
C ASP A 53 -3.12 14.01 16.94
N MET A 54 -3.80 13.97 15.78
CA MET A 54 -5.03 14.72 15.53
C MET A 54 -6.29 14.06 16.13
N GLY A 55 -6.17 12.87 16.72
CA GLY A 55 -7.29 12.11 17.28
C GLY A 55 -8.29 11.61 16.23
N LEU A 56 -7.89 11.53 14.96
CA LEU A 56 -8.74 11.06 13.86
C LEU A 56 -8.71 9.53 13.72
N ALA A 57 -7.65 8.91 14.19
CA ALA A 57 -7.50 7.47 14.32
C ALA A 57 -6.96 7.13 15.71
N GLU A 58 -7.12 5.88 16.11
CA GLU A 58 -6.57 5.35 17.35
C GLU A 58 -5.98 3.96 17.12
N GLU A 59 -5.06 3.56 18.00
CA GLU A 59 -4.48 2.22 17.96
C GLU A 59 -5.44 1.22 18.61
N GLU A 60 -5.77 0.15 17.89
CA GLU A 60 -6.51 -0.97 18.45
C GLU A 60 -5.59 -1.77 19.40
N ALA A 61 -6.12 -2.12 20.57
CA ALA A 61 -5.41 -2.95 21.53
C ALA A 61 -5.28 -4.38 21.00
N SER A 62 -4.14 -4.71 20.41
CA SER A 62 -3.80 -6.07 19.98
C SER A 62 -2.59 -6.59 20.76
N GLU A 63 -2.57 -7.90 21.05
CA GLU A 63 -1.45 -8.59 21.72
C GLU A 63 -0.19 -8.72 20.82
N GLY A 64 -0.27 -8.34 19.54
CA GLY A 64 0.83 -8.45 18.58
C GLY A 64 1.77 -7.23 18.53
N PRO A 65 2.98 -7.39 17.97
CA PRO A 65 3.99 -6.32 17.88
C PRO A 65 3.64 -5.21 16.87
N ARG A 66 2.55 -5.35 16.11
CA ARG A 66 2.08 -4.37 15.13
C ARG A 66 0.65 -4.00 15.51
N LYS A 67 0.39 -2.72 15.75
CA LYS A 67 -0.93 -2.23 16.16
C LYS A 67 -1.74 -1.76 14.97
N LEU A 68 -2.99 -2.20 14.89
CA LEU A 68 -3.93 -1.75 13.86
C LEU A 68 -4.36 -0.33 14.19
N LEU A 69 -4.57 0.50 13.16
CA LEU A 69 -5.28 1.76 13.34
C LEU A 69 -6.74 1.53 13.01
N THR A 70 -7.62 2.06 13.86
CA THR A 70 -9.06 2.17 13.62
C THR A 70 -9.47 3.64 13.61
N ILE A 71 -10.57 3.96 12.94
CA ILE A 71 -11.05 5.34 12.84
C ILE A 71 -11.85 5.73 14.09
N THR A 72 -11.67 6.97 14.56
CA THR A 72 -12.47 7.53 15.66
C THR A 72 -13.74 8.20 15.11
N GLU A 73 -14.67 8.57 16.00
CA GLU A 73 -15.84 9.37 15.61
C GLU A 73 -15.42 10.74 15.03
N ALA A 74 -14.40 11.37 15.62
CA ALA A 74 -13.82 12.60 15.08
C ALA A 74 -13.23 12.39 13.67
N GLY A 75 -12.59 11.24 13.42
CA GLY A 75 -12.14 10.84 12.09
C GLY A 75 -13.27 10.73 11.08
N ARG A 76 -14.40 10.10 11.46
CA ARG A 76 -15.57 9.97 10.59
C ARG A 76 -16.17 11.33 10.25
N ALA A 77 -16.33 12.21 11.24
CA ALA A 77 -16.79 13.58 11.03
C ALA A 77 -15.82 14.35 10.10
N HIS A 78 -14.51 14.21 10.30
CA HIS A 78 -13.50 14.86 9.46
C HIS A 78 -13.56 14.41 8.00
N LEU A 79 -13.84 13.12 7.74
CA LEU A 79 -14.07 12.61 6.38
C LEU A 79 -15.37 13.16 5.77
N ALA A 80 -16.45 13.25 6.57
CA ALA A 80 -17.73 13.77 6.11
C ALA A 80 -17.65 15.25 5.74
N ASP A 81 -16.97 16.07 6.54
CA ASP A 81 -16.75 17.50 6.28
C ASP A 81 -15.94 17.75 4.99
N ARG A 82 -15.17 16.75 4.55
CA ARG A 82 -14.28 16.79 3.38
C ARG A 82 -14.66 15.77 2.32
N ALA A 83 -15.92 15.38 2.26
CA ALA A 83 -16.38 14.29 1.39
C ALA A 83 -15.99 14.50 -0.09
N ASP A 84 -16.05 15.73 -0.60
CA ASP A 84 -15.68 16.05 -1.98
C ASP A 84 -14.16 15.90 -2.24
N GLU A 85 -13.32 16.31 -1.29
CA GLU A 85 -11.87 16.13 -1.36
C GLU A 85 -11.50 14.64 -1.31
N VAL A 86 -12.15 13.88 -0.40
CA VAL A 86 -11.99 12.43 -0.29
C VAL A 86 -12.40 11.75 -1.61
N ALA A 87 -13.56 12.08 -2.16
CA ALA A 87 -14.05 11.52 -3.41
C ALA A 87 -13.09 11.81 -4.57
N THR A 88 -12.56 13.03 -4.64
CA THR A 88 -11.58 13.44 -5.65
C THR A 88 -10.28 12.64 -5.53
N ALA A 89 -9.74 12.50 -4.31
CA ALA A 89 -8.51 11.76 -4.08
C ALA A 89 -8.67 10.26 -4.41
N MET A 90 -9.81 9.66 -4.02
CA MET A 90 -10.12 8.26 -4.32
C MET A 90 -10.35 8.03 -5.82
N ALA A 91 -11.03 8.95 -6.50
CA ALA A 91 -11.22 8.89 -7.96
C ALA A 91 -9.88 8.97 -8.70
N ARG A 92 -8.91 9.72 -8.19
CA ARG A 92 -7.56 9.79 -8.76
C ARG A 92 -6.83 8.45 -8.67
N LEU A 93 -6.93 7.71 -7.56
CA LEU A 93 -6.39 6.34 -7.48
C LEU A 93 -7.01 5.43 -8.54
N ALA A 94 -8.33 5.44 -8.66
CA ALA A 94 -9.03 4.64 -9.65
C ALA A 94 -8.67 5.02 -11.09
N ALA A 95 -8.43 6.32 -11.37
CA ALA A 95 -7.98 6.78 -12.67
C ALA A 95 -6.57 6.26 -13.01
N LEU A 96 -5.66 6.22 -12.04
CA LEU A 96 -4.32 5.62 -12.22
C LEU A 96 -4.44 4.13 -12.59
N ALA A 97 -5.35 3.40 -11.95
CA ALA A 97 -5.61 2.00 -12.30
C ALA A 97 -6.10 1.83 -13.74
N LYS A 98 -6.99 2.71 -14.22
CA LYS A 98 -7.47 2.69 -15.61
C LYS A 98 -6.34 2.98 -16.61
N VAL A 99 -5.45 3.92 -16.31
CA VAL A 99 -4.29 4.22 -17.16
C VAL A 99 -3.34 3.03 -17.19
N SER A 100 -3.01 2.47 -16.02
CA SER A 100 -2.19 1.26 -15.89
C SER A 100 -2.79 0.08 -16.66
N ALA A 101 -4.12 -0.05 -16.68
CA ALA A 101 -4.83 -1.09 -17.43
C ALA A 101 -4.78 -0.88 -18.96
N ARG A 102 -4.68 0.37 -19.44
CA ARG A 102 -4.64 0.72 -20.87
C ARG A 102 -3.26 0.56 -21.50
N THR A 103 -2.19 0.78 -20.74
CA THR A 103 -0.89 0.23 -21.10
C THR A 103 -1.05 -1.29 -21.01
N ASP A 104 -0.73 -2.04 -22.07
CA ASP A 104 -0.85 -3.50 -22.13
C ASP A 104 0.21 -4.19 -21.25
N ALA A 105 0.25 -3.79 -19.99
CA ALA A 105 1.01 -4.37 -18.90
C ALA A 105 0.23 -5.54 -18.28
N ALA A 106 -0.87 -6.02 -18.89
CA ALA A 106 -1.58 -7.19 -18.39
C ALA A 106 -0.68 -8.44 -18.38
N PRO A 107 0.15 -8.72 -19.41
CA PRO A 107 1.15 -9.77 -19.34
C PRO A 107 2.18 -9.54 -18.22
N VAL A 108 2.68 -8.30 -18.08
CA VAL A 108 3.69 -7.93 -17.07
C VAL A 108 3.13 -8.05 -15.65
N ARG A 109 1.92 -7.52 -15.37
CA ARG A 109 1.23 -7.65 -14.09
C ARG A 109 0.99 -9.10 -13.73
N ARG A 110 0.52 -9.93 -14.69
CA ARG A 110 0.35 -11.37 -14.46
C ARG A 110 1.69 -12.04 -14.10
N ALA A 111 2.76 -11.69 -14.82
CA ALA A 111 4.10 -12.21 -14.52
C ALA A 111 4.57 -11.80 -13.11
N MET A 112 4.36 -10.54 -12.72
CA MET A 112 4.70 -10.05 -11.38
C MET A 112 3.86 -10.72 -10.27
N GLN A 113 2.57 -10.97 -10.51
CA GLN A 113 1.70 -11.70 -9.59
C GLN A 113 2.19 -13.15 -9.41
N ASN A 114 2.54 -13.83 -10.49
CA ASN A 114 3.10 -15.18 -10.45
C ASN A 114 4.43 -15.21 -9.70
N LEU A 115 5.32 -14.24 -9.97
CA LEU A 115 6.58 -14.10 -9.24
C LEU A 115 6.34 -13.91 -7.75
N LYS A 116 5.43 -13.01 -7.37
CA LYS A 116 5.08 -12.78 -5.96
C LYS A 116 4.56 -14.04 -5.28
N ALA A 117 3.66 -14.78 -5.91
CA ALA A 117 3.12 -16.03 -5.36
C ALA A 117 4.24 -17.07 -5.14
N ALA A 118 5.11 -17.25 -6.13
CA ALA A 118 6.25 -18.18 -6.03
C ALA A 118 7.23 -17.77 -4.91
N LEU A 119 7.49 -16.47 -4.77
CA LEU A 119 8.33 -15.94 -3.69
C LEU A 119 7.69 -16.17 -2.32
N GLN A 120 6.38 -15.94 -2.18
CA GLN A 120 5.67 -16.17 -0.92
C GLN A 120 5.71 -17.65 -0.54
N ASP A 121 5.33 -18.55 -1.45
CA ASP A 121 5.36 -20.00 -1.23
C ASP A 121 6.76 -20.49 -0.86
N ARG A 122 7.80 -19.97 -1.53
CA ARG A 122 9.19 -20.36 -1.25
C ARG A 122 9.67 -19.83 0.09
N LEU A 123 9.42 -18.56 0.40
CA LEU A 123 9.93 -17.89 1.59
C LEU A 123 9.13 -18.22 2.86
N SER A 124 7.91 -18.77 2.74
CA SER A 124 7.12 -19.23 3.88
C SER A 124 7.47 -20.65 4.34
N GLN A 125 8.36 -21.36 3.65
CA GLN A 125 8.79 -22.71 4.08
C GLN A 125 9.68 -22.61 5.33
N GLU A 126 9.45 -23.48 6.31
CA GLU A 126 10.19 -23.49 7.59
C GLU A 126 11.71 -23.66 7.44
N SER A 127 12.19 -24.13 6.28
CA SER A 127 13.59 -24.45 5.99
C SER A 127 14.32 -23.41 5.13
N VAL A 128 13.78 -22.20 4.98
CA VAL A 128 14.41 -21.15 4.16
C VAL A 128 15.70 -20.65 4.82
N THR A 129 16.83 -20.89 4.15
CA THR A 129 18.14 -20.42 4.61
C THR A 129 18.47 -19.02 4.06
N ARG A 130 19.41 -18.33 4.71
CA ARG A 130 19.94 -17.04 4.23
C ARG A 130 20.54 -17.14 2.82
N GLU A 131 21.15 -18.27 2.50
CA GLU A 131 21.67 -18.54 1.15
C GLU A 131 20.55 -18.52 0.10
N VAL A 132 19.42 -19.17 0.37
CA VAL A 132 18.24 -19.16 -0.51
C VAL A 132 17.69 -17.75 -0.68
N GLN A 133 17.65 -16.94 0.39
CA GLN A 133 17.19 -15.55 0.30
C GLN A 133 18.10 -14.69 -0.58
N LEU A 134 19.43 -14.85 -0.46
CA LEU A 134 20.41 -14.13 -1.27
C LEU A 134 20.31 -14.54 -2.75
N GLU A 135 20.11 -15.83 -3.02
CA GLU A 135 19.95 -16.32 -4.39
C GLU A 135 18.65 -15.81 -5.03
N VAL A 136 17.55 -15.77 -4.27
CA VAL A 136 16.29 -15.14 -4.71
C VAL A 136 16.50 -13.67 -5.07
N ALA A 137 17.19 -12.90 -4.22
CA ALA A 137 17.49 -11.49 -4.51
C ALA A 137 18.32 -11.35 -5.79
N ARG A 138 19.38 -12.16 -5.95
CA ARG A 138 20.22 -12.19 -7.15
C ARG A 138 19.42 -12.44 -8.43
N LEU A 139 18.46 -13.37 -8.40
CA LEU A 139 17.61 -13.67 -9.56
C LEU A 139 16.69 -12.51 -9.93
N ILE A 140 16.15 -11.80 -8.94
CA ILE A 140 15.31 -10.61 -9.17
C ILE A 140 16.16 -9.48 -9.79
N ASP A 141 17.34 -9.22 -9.25
CA ASP A 141 18.26 -8.19 -9.75
C ASP A 141 18.71 -8.49 -11.18
N GLU A 142 19.00 -9.76 -11.49
CA GLU A 142 19.37 -10.19 -12.84
C GLU A 142 18.24 -9.94 -13.85
N ALA A 143 16.99 -10.26 -13.46
CA ALA A 143 15.82 -10.00 -14.29
C ALA A 143 15.60 -8.50 -14.51
N ALA A 144 15.72 -7.69 -13.46
CA ALA A 144 15.63 -6.23 -13.56
C ALA A 144 16.69 -5.66 -14.52
N GLY A 145 17.96 -6.04 -14.35
CA GLY A 145 19.03 -5.56 -15.23
C GLY A 145 18.87 -5.99 -16.69
N LYS A 146 18.25 -7.16 -16.96
CA LYS A 146 17.91 -7.56 -18.34
C LYS A 146 16.82 -6.67 -18.94
N ILE A 147 15.80 -6.31 -18.15
CA ILE A 147 14.70 -5.44 -18.58
C ILE A 147 15.20 -4.01 -18.85
N GLU A 148 16.10 -3.48 -18.01
CA GLU A 148 16.70 -2.15 -18.20
C GLU A 148 17.49 -1.99 -19.51
N ARG A 149 17.93 -3.11 -20.10
CA ARG A 149 18.69 -3.14 -21.36
C ARG A 149 17.83 -3.36 -22.61
N LEU A 150 16.52 -3.55 -22.47
CA LEU A 150 15.59 -3.63 -23.60
C LEU A 150 15.40 -2.25 -24.24
#